data_AF-A0A7W9XPD5-F1
#
_entry.id   AF-A0A7W9XPD5-F1
#
_cell.length_a   1.000
_cell.length_b   1.000
_cell.length_c   1.000
_cell.angle_alpha   90.00
_cell.angle_beta   90.00
_cell.angle_gamma   90.00
#
_symmetry.space_group_name_H-M   'P 1'
#
loop_
_entity.id
_entity.type
_entity.pdbx_description
1 polymer ?
#
loop_
_entity_poly.entity_id
_entity_poly.type
_entity_poly.pdbx_seq_one_letter_code
_entity_poly.pdbx_strand_id
1 'polypeptide(L)' 'MKTIKKTVKEDEKEWENPVEPTKTSDERDKEQILRQYKEAKRRKDNLTENEETKKND' A
#
# COMPACT_ATOMS: atom_id res chain seq x y z
N MET A 1 -38.18 -37.32 -26.65
CA MET A 1 -38.13 -36.19 -25.69
C MET A 1 -36.91 -35.34 -26.02
N LYS A 2 -37.10 -34.05 -26.33
CA LYS A 2 -36.01 -33.14 -26.75
C LYS A 2 -35.48 -32.41 -25.52
N THR A 3 -34.23 -32.64 -25.13
CA THR A 3 -33.60 -32.00 -23.97
C THR A 3 -33.19 -30.56 -24.34
N ILE A 4 -33.85 -29.58 -23.73
CA ILE A 4 -33.53 -28.17 -23.91
C ILE A 4 -32.29 -27.86 -23.07
N LYS A 5 -31.13 -27.74 -23.71
CA LYS A 5 -29.91 -27.24 -23.07
C LYS A 5 -30.09 -25.75 -22.79
N LYS A 6 -30.33 -25.39 -21.52
CA LYS A 6 -30.26 -24.00 -21.05
C LYS A 6 -28.80 -23.55 -21.13
N THR A 7 -28.44 -22.83 -22.18
CA THR A 7 -27.22 -22.02 -22.22
C THR A 7 -27.45 -20.87 -21.25
N VAL A 8 -26.88 -20.96 -20.04
CA VAL A 8 -26.75 -19.82 -19.14
C VAL A 8 -25.84 -18.84 -19.88
N LYS A 9 -26.42 -17.75 -20.41
CA LYS A 9 -25.62 -16.61 -20.86
C LYS A 9 -25.04 -16.03 -19.59
N GLU A 10 -23.74 -16.21 -19.38
CA GLU A 10 -22.99 -15.43 -18.41
C GLU A 10 -23.01 -14.00 -18.95
N ASP A 11 -23.87 -13.15 -18.38
CA ASP A 11 -23.86 -11.73 -18.69
C ASP A 11 -22.46 -11.20 -18.39
N GLU A 12 -21.77 -10.75 -19.43
CA GLU A 12 -20.42 -10.20 -19.33
C GLU A 12 -20.45 -9.04 -18.33
N LYS A 13 -19.64 -9.14 -17.28
CA LYS A 13 -19.59 -8.11 -16.25
C LYS A 13 -18.99 -6.83 -16.86
N GLU A 14 -19.83 -5.84 -17.09
CA GLU A 14 -19.40 -4.49 -17.45
C GLU A 14 -18.67 -3.89 -16.24
N TRP A 15 -17.35 -3.72 -16.38
CA TRP A 15 -16.55 -3.03 -15.38
C TRP A 15 -16.61 -1.53 -15.65
N GLU A 16 -16.97 -0.75 -14.63
CA GLU A 16 -16.94 0.70 -14.77
C GLU A 16 -15.51 1.21 -14.96
N ASN A 17 -15.35 2.19 -15.86
CA ASN A 17 -14.08 2.82 -16.12
C ASN A 17 -13.73 3.74 -14.94
N PRO A 18 -12.53 3.63 -14.32
CA PRO A 18 -12.15 4.48 -13.20
C PRO A 18 -12.29 5.97 -13.55
N VAL A 19 -12.95 6.73 -12.69
CA VAL A 19 -13.30 8.14 -12.93
C VAL A 19 -12.06 9.03 -13.07
N GLU A 20 -10.96 8.68 -12.39
CA GLU A 20 -9.74 9.50 -12.32
C GLU A 20 -8.47 8.63 -12.32
N PRO A 21 -8.12 7.99 -13.45
CA PRO A 21 -6.93 7.14 -13.55
C PRO A 21 -5.61 7.91 -13.39
N THR A 22 -5.67 9.25 -13.41
CA THR A 22 -4.52 10.17 -13.31
C THR A 22 -4.23 10.64 -11.90
N LYS A 23 -5.09 10.34 -10.91
CA LYS A 23 -4.79 10.66 -9.51
C LYS A 23 -3.62 9.80 -9.05
N THR A 24 -2.43 10.38 -9.05
CA THR A 24 -1.19 9.76 -8.56
C THR A 24 -1.13 9.65 -7.04
N SER A 25 -2.12 10.18 -6.31
CA SER A 25 -2.17 10.14 -4.86
C SER A 25 -2.60 8.74 -4.41
N ASP A 26 -1.68 7.80 -4.50
CA ASP A 26 -1.81 6.49 -3.88
C ASP A 26 -1.69 6.66 -2.35
N GLU A 27 -2.62 6.09 -1.58
CA GLU A 27 -2.53 6.11 -0.12
C GLU A 27 -1.24 5.43 0.38
N ARG A 28 -0.68 4.52 -0.43
CA ARG A 28 0.61 3.87 -0.18
C ARG A 28 1.79 4.85 -0.14
N ASP A 29 1.72 5.96 -0.87
CA ASP A 29 2.81 6.96 -0.84
C ASP A 29 2.95 7.59 0.55
N LYS A 30 1.80 7.86 1.19
CA LYS A 30 1.77 8.37 2.57
C LYS A 30 2.34 7.35 3.55
N GLU A 31 2.00 6.08 3.37
CA GLU A 31 2.54 4.98 4.18
C GLU A 31 4.06 4.85 4.01
N GLN A 32 4.56 4.98 2.79
CA GLN A 32 5.99 4.88 2.49
C GLN A 32 6.79 6.01 3.16
N ILE A 33 6.27 7.24 3.16
CA ILE A 33 6.90 8.37 3.87
C ILE A 33 6.93 8.11 5.38
N LEU A 34 5.81 7.65 5.95
CA LEU A 34 5.73 7.32 7.37
C LEU A 34 6.69 6.21 7.77
N ARG A 35 6.88 5.21 6.91
CA ARG A 35 7.82 4.11 7.14
C ARG A 35 9.26 4.60 7.17
N GLN A 36 9.66 5.41 6.19
CA GLN A 36 10.99 6.02 6.13
C GLN A 36 11.27 6.87 7.38
N TYR A 37 10.29 7.67 7.81
CA TYR A 37 10.40 8.47 9.02
C TYR A 37 10.62 7.60 10.27
N LYS A 38 9.82 6.54 10.45
CA LYS A 38 9.95 5.62 11.59
C LYS A 38 11.31 4.92 11.59
N GLU A 39 11.80 4.51 10.42
CA GLU A 39 13.10 3.85 10.30
C GLU A 39 14.26 4.83 10.58
N ALA A 40 14.20 6.04 10.04
CA ALA A 40 15.16 7.09 10.35
C ALA A 40 15.19 7.41 11.84
N LYS A 41 14.02 7.49 12.49
CA LYS A 41 13.92 7.68 13.94
C LYS A 41 14.60 6.55 14.70
N ARG A 42 14.31 5.28 14.38
CA ARG A 42 14.97 4.13 15.04
C ARG A 42 16.49 4.12 14.84
N ARG A 43 16.96 4.43 13.63
CA ARG A 43 18.41 4.53 13.37
C ARG A 43 19.04 5.65 14.18
N LYS A 44 18.39 6.82 14.25
CA LYS A 44 18.86 7.94 15.06
C LYS A 44 18.93 7.52 16.52
N ASP A 45 17.83 7.01 17.08
CA ASP A 45 17.73 6.65 18.49
C ASP A 45 18.83 5.63 18.88
N ASN A 46 19.02 4.57 18.08
CA ASN A 46 20.10 3.58 18.28
C ASN A 46 21.51 4.16 18.15
N LEU A 47 21.70 5.19 17.31
CA LEU A 47 22.99 5.84 17.11
C LEU A 47 23.29 6.82 18.25
N THR A 48 22.28 7.58 18.69
CA THR A 48 22.40 8.57 19.77
C THR A 48 22.61 7.92 21.14
N GLU A 49 22.04 6.74 21.38
CA GLU A 49 22.23 6.00 22.65
C GLU A 49 23.72 5.63 22.89
N ASN A 50 24.48 5.37 21.82
CA ASN A 50 25.93 5.15 21.89
C ASN A 50 26.75 6.45 21.99
N GLU A 51 26.22 7.60 21.59
CA GLU A 51 26.92 8.89 21.72
C GLU A 51 26.71 9.54 23.09
N GLU A 52 25.52 9.39 23.69
CA GLU A 52 25.23 9.90 25.03
C GLU A 52 26.04 9.17 26.12
N THR A 53 26.30 7.88 25.93
CA THR A 53 27.15 7.10 26.84
C THR A 53 28.63 7.48 26.74
N LYS A 54 29.14 7.80 25.54
CA LYS A 54 30.54 8.22 25.33
C LYS A 54 30.88 9.65 25.76
N LYS A 55 29.90 10.54 25.87
CA LYS A 55 30.12 11.93 26.32
C LYS A 55 30.18 12.08 27.84
N ASN A 56 29.81 11.03 28.58
CA ASN A 56 29.73 11.04 30.04
C ASN A 56 30.80 10.17 30.74
N ASP A 57 31.73 9.58 29.98
CA ASP A 57 33.02 9.03 30.44
C ASP A 57 34.15 10.02 30.13
#